data_AF-F9Q806-F1
#
_entry.id   AF-F9Q806-F1
#
_cell.length_a   1.000
_cell.length_b   1.000
_cell.length_c   1.000
_cell.angle_alpha   90.00
_cell.angle_beta   90.00
_cell.angle_gamma   90.00
#
_symmetry.space_group_name_H-M   'P 1'
#
loop_
_entity.id
_entity.type
_entity.pdbx_description
1 polymer ?
#
loop_
_entity_poly.entity_id
_entity_poly.type
_entity_poly.pdbx_seq_one_letter_code
_entity_poly.pdbx_strand_id
1 'polypeptide(L)'
;MKKYLKLSAIAALSAFVLAGCAQKPNADAQLEQQAVLGLNWIQQSGEYQALAYQAFNSAKTAFDHAKVSKGKKKAVVVDLDETMLDNSAYAGWQVKTINRLMVLIGPAGLMPVNLLQFRVQWNLTTT
;
A
#
# COMPACT_ATOMS: atom_id res chain seq x y z
N MET A 1 7.07 22.59 -52.89
CA MET A 1 7.48 22.90 -51.49
C MET A 1 6.36 22.75 -50.46
N LYS A 2 5.19 23.39 -50.62
CA LYS A 2 4.07 23.31 -49.64
C LYS A 2 3.51 21.89 -49.37
N LYS A 3 3.50 20.99 -50.37
CA LYS A 3 3.04 19.58 -50.20
C LYS A 3 3.97 18.76 -49.28
N TYR A 4 5.28 18.93 -49.42
CA TYR A 4 6.28 18.22 -48.60
C TYR A 4 6.30 18.72 -47.15
N LEU A 5 5.98 20.00 -46.92
CA LEU A 5 5.85 20.57 -45.58
C LEU A 5 4.68 19.95 -44.79
N LYS A 6 3.51 19.76 -45.45
CA LYS A 6 2.35 19.08 -44.85
C LYS A 6 2.63 17.60 -44.54
N LEU A 7 3.34 16.90 -45.43
CA LEU A 7 3.76 15.52 -45.18
C LEU A 7 4.73 15.42 -43.99
N SER A 8 5.68 16.34 -43.86
CA SER A 8 6.63 16.33 -42.72
C SER A 8 5.93 16.58 -41.37
N ALA A 9 4.90 17.43 -41.34
CA ALA A 9 4.15 17.73 -40.13
C ALA A 9 3.32 16.53 -39.64
N ILE A 10 2.73 15.76 -40.57
CA ILE A 10 1.98 14.54 -40.24
C ILE A 10 2.92 13.45 -39.71
N ALA A 11 4.11 13.30 -40.31
CA ALA A 11 5.12 12.34 -39.86
C ALA A 11 5.66 12.70 -38.46
N ALA A 12 5.91 13.99 -38.19
CA ALA A 12 6.36 14.45 -36.88
C ALA A 12 5.28 14.23 -35.80
N LEU A 13 4.01 14.50 -36.12
CA LEU A 13 2.90 14.29 -35.19
C LEU A 13 2.69 12.81 -34.87
N SER A 14 2.80 11.93 -35.87
CA SER A 14 2.67 10.49 -35.67
C SER A 14 3.86 9.90 -34.88
N ALA A 15 5.08 10.40 -35.09
CA ALA A 15 6.22 10.04 -34.26
C ALA A 15 6.06 10.49 -32.79
N PHE A 16 5.43 11.65 -32.55
CA PHE A 16 5.15 12.14 -31.20
C PHE A 16 4.11 11.28 -30.46
N VAL A 17 3.10 10.77 -31.17
CA VAL A 17 2.08 9.86 -30.60
C VAL A 17 2.71 8.50 -30.24
N LEU A 18 3.63 7.99 -31.06
CA LEU A 18 4.29 6.69 -30.83
C LEU A 18 5.27 6.70 -29.65
N ALA A 19 5.84 7.87 -29.30
CA ALA A 19 6.74 8.00 -28.15
C ALA A 19 6.05 7.79 -26.78
N GLY A 20 4.72 7.93 -26.72
CA GLY A 20 3.94 7.78 -25.47
C GLY A 20 3.59 6.34 -25.07
N CYS A 21 3.72 5.36 -25.99
CA CYS A 21 3.22 3.99 -25.76
C CYS A 21 4.25 3.00 -25.21
N ALA A 22 5.49 3.42 -24.94
CA ALA A 22 6.60 2.52 -24.58
C ALA A 22 6.87 2.39 -23.07
N GLN A 23 5.97 2.84 -22.20
CA GLN A 23 6.19 2.77 -20.76
C GLN A 23 5.79 1.40 -20.20
N LYS A 24 6.77 0.50 -20.06
CA LYS A 24 6.60 -0.72 -19.28
C LYS A 24 6.52 -0.34 -17.79
N PRO A 25 5.42 -0.66 -17.09
CA PRO A 25 5.35 -0.44 -15.65
C PRO A 25 6.40 -1.30 -14.95
N ASN A 26 7.02 -0.75 -13.90
CA ASN A 26 7.87 -1.54 -13.01
C ASN A 26 6.98 -2.52 -12.22
N ALA A 27 7.40 -3.79 -12.13
CA ALA A 27 6.66 -4.84 -11.44
C ALA A 27 6.37 -4.48 -9.98
N ASP A 28 7.32 -3.87 -9.28
CA ASP A 28 7.17 -3.51 -7.86
C ASP A 28 6.08 -2.46 -7.65
N ALA A 29 6.03 -1.43 -8.50
CA ALA A 29 4.99 -0.41 -8.42
C ALA A 29 3.61 -0.94 -8.82
N GLN A 30 3.54 -1.90 -9.74
CA GLN A 30 2.28 -2.58 -10.05
C GLN A 30 1.77 -3.40 -8.86
N LEU A 31 2.66 -4.08 -8.13
CA LEU A 31 2.29 -4.88 -6.96
C LEU A 31 1.72 -3.98 -5.85
N GLU A 32 2.38 -2.86 -5.54
CA GLU A 32 1.88 -1.91 -4.53
C GLU A 32 0.53 -1.29 -4.93
N GLN A 33 0.35 -0.99 -6.23
CA GLN A 33 -0.89 -0.43 -6.71
C GLN A 33 -2.08 -1.39 -6.56
N GLN A 34 -1.85 -2.71 -6.58
CA GLN A 34 -2.88 -3.72 -6.34
C GLN A 34 -3.40 -3.69 -4.89
N ALA A 35 -2.58 -3.25 -3.93
CA ALA A 35 -2.98 -3.16 -2.53
C ALA A 35 -3.87 -1.95 -2.21
N VAL A 36 -3.90 -0.93 -3.07
CA VAL A 36 -4.55 0.37 -2.80
C VAL A 36 -6.03 0.22 -2.44
N LEU A 37 -6.78 -0.61 -3.16
CA LEU A 37 -8.22 -0.77 -2.88
C LEU A 37 -8.45 -1.46 -1.54
N GLY A 38 -7.65 -2.47 -1.20
CA GLY A 38 -7.71 -3.14 0.09
C GLY A 38 -7.34 -2.20 1.24
N LEU A 39 -6.28 -1.42 1.07
CA LEU A 39 -5.86 -0.41 2.05
C LEU A 39 -6.91 0.68 2.24
N ASN A 40 -7.53 1.14 1.15
CA ASN A 40 -8.61 2.12 1.24
C ASN A 40 -9.82 1.55 1.97
N TRP A 41 -10.16 0.28 1.75
CA TRP A 41 -11.22 -0.38 2.49
C TRP A 41 -10.88 -0.48 3.99
N ILE A 42 -9.67 -0.90 4.36
CA ILE A 42 -9.23 -0.95 5.77
C ILE A 42 -9.28 0.44 6.41
N GLN A 43 -8.77 1.47 5.73
CA GLN A 43 -8.63 2.82 6.30
C GLN A 43 -9.92 3.62 6.34
N GLN A 44 -10.84 3.43 5.39
CA GLN A 44 -11.98 4.33 5.18
C GLN A 44 -13.35 3.65 5.30
N SER A 45 -13.43 2.33 5.24
CA SER A 45 -14.73 1.65 5.27
C SER A 45 -15.30 1.58 6.69
N GLY A 46 -16.60 1.81 6.80
CA GLY A 46 -17.32 1.52 8.05
C GLY A 46 -17.44 0.01 8.29
N GLU A 47 -17.40 -0.79 7.23
CA GLU A 47 -17.48 -2.25 7.25
C GLU A 47 -16.29 -2.89 7.96
N TYR A 48 -15.07 -2.40 7.71
CA TYR A 48 -13.88 -2.87 8.43
C TYR A 48 -14.00 -2.61 9.94
N GLN A 49 -14.42 -1.39 10.31
CA GLN A 49 -14.64 -1.05 11.72
C GLN A 49 -15.73 -1.92 12.34
N ALA A 50 -16.84 -2.15 11.62
CA ALA A 50 -17.93 -3.02 12.07
C ALA A 50 -17.46 -4.47 12.28
N LEU A 51 -16.61 -5.00 11.40
CA LEU A 51 -16.00 -6.32 11.55
C LEU A 51 -15.06 -6.41 12.76
N ALA A 52 -14.26 -5.36 13.01
CA ALA A 52 -13.41 -5.30 14.21
C ALA A 52 -14.27 -5.33 15.49
N TYR A 53 -15.33 -4.51 15.55
CA TYR A 53 -16.28 -4.55 16.67
C TYR A 53 -16.97 -5.92 16.80
N GLN A 54 -17.40 -6.51 15.68
CA GLN A 54 -18.03 -7.84 15.68
C GLN A 54 -17.08 -8.90 16.25
N ALA A 55 -15.80 -8.85 15.87
CA ALA A 55 -14.78 -9.77 16.36
C ALA A 55 -14.57 -9.62 17.88
N PHE A 56 -14.38 -8.40 18.39
CA PHE A 56 -14.18 -8.17 19.83
C PHE A 56 -15.44 -8.46 20.66
N ASN A 57 -16.63 -8.15 20.15
CA ASN A 57 -17.88 -8.50 20.81
C ASN A 57 -18.04 -10.03 20.91
N SER A 58 -17.75 -10.75 19.82
CA SER A 58 -17.79 -12.21 19.80
C SER A 58 -16.73 -12.81 20.73
N ALA A 59 -15.51 -12.26 20.74
CA ALA A 59 -14.42 -12.67 21.62
C ALA A 59 -14.79 -12.44 23.10
N LYS A 60 -15.46 -11.33 23.42
CA LYS A 60 -15.98 -11.06 24.76
C LYS A 60 -16.99 -12.11 25.18
N THR A 61 -18.00 -12.41 24.36
CA THR A 61 -18.99 -13.45 24.66
C THR A 61 -18.33 -14.82 24.84
N ALA A 62 -17.40 -15.19 23.96
CA ALA A 62 -16.66 -16.44 24.05
C ALA A 62 -15.82 -16.50 25.33
N PHE A 63 -15.13 -15.40 25.67
CA PHE A 63 -14.37 -15.29 26.90
C PHE A 63 -15.29 -15.43 28.11
N ASP A 64 -16.38 -14.70 28.20
CA ASP A 64 -17.31 -14.74 29.34
C ASP A 64 -17.85 -16.16 29.59
N HIS A 65 -18.07 -16.94 28.52
CA HIS A 65 -18.58 -18.31 28.58
C HIS A 65 -17.50 -19.39 28.76
N ALA A 66 -16.23 -19.06 28.56
CA ALA A 66 -15.13 -20.02 28.65
C ALA A 66 -14.87 -20.47 30.10
N LYS A 67 -14.81 -21.79 30.30
CA LYS A 67 -14.46 -22.44 31.57
C LYS A 67 -12.97 -22.77 31.60
N VAL A 68 -12.36 -22.65 32.77
CA VAL A 68 -10.96 -23.05 33.01
C VAL A 68 -10.90 -24.21 33.99
N SER A 69 -9.95 -25.11 33.78
CA SER A 69 -9.70 -26.22 34.72
C SER A 69 -9.28 -25.69 36.09
N LYS A 70 -9.69 -26.37 37.16
CA LYS A 70 -9.36 -26.01 38.55
C LYS A 70 -7.84 -25.84 38.71
N GLY A 71 -7.43 -24.74 39.34
CA GLY A 71 -6.01 -24.42 39.57
C GLY A 71 -5.27 -23.78 38.39
N LYS A 72 -5.96 -23.45 37.28
CA LYS A 72 -5.37 -22.71 36.15
C LYS A 72 -5.95 -21.29 36.05
N LYS A 73 -5.14 -20.37 35.50
CA LYS A 73 -5.56 -19.01 35.19
C LYS A 73 -6.20 -18.95 33.81
N LYS A 74 -7.23 -18.12 33.67
CA LYS A 74 -7.85 -17.80 32.38
C LYS A 74 -6.97 -16.79 31.64
N ALA A 75 -6.71 -17.04 30.36
CA ALA A 75 -5.86 -16.20 29.53
C ALA A 75 -6.46 -16.08 28.13
N VAL A 76 -6.12 -14.99 27.46
CA VAL A 76 -6.42 -14.74 26.05
C VAL A 76 -5.08 -14.43 25.38
N VAL A 77 -4.86 -15.03 24.21
CA VAL A 77 -3.70 -14.72 23.36
C VAL A 77 -4.22 -13.91 22.19
N VAL A 78 -3.53 -12.82 21.89
CA VAL A 78 -3.84 -11.94 20.76
C VAL A 78 -2.55 -11.65 20.01
N ASP A 79 -2.68 -11.47 18.70
CA ASP A 79 -1.64 -10.81 17.92
C ASP A 79 -1.71 -9.29 18.13
N LEU A 80 -0.67 -8.56 17.73
CA LEU A 80 -0.59 -7.11 17.89
C LEU A 80 -0.92 -6.38 16.59
N ASP A 81 -0.11 -6.59 15.56
CA ASP A 81 -0.26 -5.90 14.29
C ASP A 81 -1.54 -6.35 13.59
N GLU A 82 -2.32 -5.39 13.09
CA GLU A 82 -3.63 -5.55 12.41
C GLU A 82 -4.72 -6.21 13.27
N THR A 83 -4.43 -6.49 14.55
CA THR A 83 -5.38 -7.10 15.50
C THR A 83 -5.69 -6.15 16.64
N MET A 84 -4.66 -5.67 17.35
CA MET A 84 -4.80 -4.73 18.46
C MET A 84 -4.27 -3.33 18.09
N LEU A 85 -3.31 -3.26 17.17
CA LEU A 85 -2.69 -2.03 16.68
C LEU A 85 -2.93 -1.89 15.18
N ASP A 86 -3.29 -0.68 14.75
CA ASP A 86 -3.48 -0.36 13.33
C ASP A 86 -2.18 0.20 12.75
N ASN A 87 -1.49 -0.58 11.91
CA ASN A 87 -0.30 -0.12 11.20
C ASN A 87 -0.59 0.36 9.76
N SER A 88 -1.86 0.49 9.35
CA SER A 88 -2.24 0.74 7.96
C SER A 88 -1.64 2.03 7.38
N ALA A 89 -1.25 2.98 8.23
CA ALA A 89 -0.48 4.17 7.82
C ALA A 89 0.86 3.82 7.17
N TYR A 90 1.54 2.78 7.66
CA TYR A 90 2.80 2.29 7.08
C TYR A 90 2.58 1.72 5.68
N ALA A 91 1.56 0.89 5.50
CA ALA A 91 1.20 0.36 4.18
C ALA A 91 0.79 1.49 3.21
N GLY A 92 0.04 2.49 3.69
CA GLY A 92 -0.26 3.69 2.89
C GLY A 92 0.98 4.48 2.47
N TRP A 93 1.99 4.57 3.35
CA TRP A 93 3.28 5.17 3.03
C TRP A 93 4.05 4.38 1.95
N GLN A 94 4.03 3.04 1.99
CA GLN A 94 4.70 2.20 0.99
C GLN A 94 4.15 2.44 -0.41
N VAL A 95 2.83 2.37 -0.56
CA VAL A 95 2.11 2.70 -1.80
C VAL A 95 2.49 4.10 -2.30
N LYS A 96 2.42 5.11 -1.43
CA LYS A 96 2.69 6.50 -1.81
C LYS A 96 4.14 6.71 -2.22
N THR A 97 5.08 6.09 -1.53
CA THR A 97 6.52 6.29 -1.73
C THR A 97 7.01 5.60 -2.98
N ILE A 98 6.58 4.37 -3.23
CA ILE A 98 6.95 3.60 -4.43
C ILE A 98 6.35 4.27 -5.68
N ASN A 99 5.11 4.75 -5.60
CA ASN A 99 4.50 5.50 -6.70
C ASN A 99 5.18 6.87 -6.94
N ARG A 100 5.64 7.55 -5.88
CA ARG A 100 6.34 8.84 -6.00
C ARG A 100 7.77 8.72 -6.52
N LEU A 101 8.49 7.66 -6.14
CA LEU A 101 9.83 7.34 -6.66
C LEU A 101 9.79 7.12 -8.18
N MET A 102 8.71 6.54 -8.74
CA MET A 102 8.55 6.39 -10.19
C MET A 102 8.50 7.73 -10.95
N VAL A 103 7.79 8.74 -10.42
CA VAL A 103 7.67 10.05 -11.08
C VAL A 103 9.03 10.76 -11.14
N LEU A 104 9.92 10.49 -10.20
CA LEU A 104 11.19 11.19 -10.05
C LEU A 104 12.39 10.48 -10.71
N ILE A 105 12.34 9.16 -10.93
CA ILE A 105 13.52 8.40 -11.36
C ILE A 105 13.36 7.76 -12.76
N GLY A 106 12.14 7.67 -13.31
CA GLY A 106 11.92 6.98 -14.59
C GLY A 106 12.25 5.47 -14.50
N PRO A 107 12.05 4.69 -15.59
CA PRO A 107 12.08 3.23 -15.55
C PRO A 107 13.47 2.60 -15.30
N ALA A 108 14.52 3.39 -15.12
CA ALA A 108 15.87 2.93 -14.83
C ALA A 108 16.39 3.62 -13.57
N GLY A 109 16.23 3.01 -12.40
CA GLY A 109 16.75 3.61 -11.18
C GLY A 109 16.63 2.74 -9.94
N LEU A 110 17.57 1.82 -9.80
CA LEU A 110 17.85 1.07 -8.58
C LEU A 110 18.21 2.05 -7.45
N MET A 111 17.36 2.13 -6.43
CA MET A 111 17.78 2.52 -5.08
C MET A 111 17.44 1.38 -4.13
N PRO A 112 18.40 0.90 -3.31
CA PRO A 112 18.16 -0.21 -2.40
C PRO A 112 17.17 0.22 -1.31
N VAL A 113 16.02 -0.46 -1.26
CA VAL A 113 14.89 -0.29 -0.34
C VAL A 113 15.34 -0.19 1.14
N ASN A 114 16.48 -0.80 1.49
CA ASN A 114 17.02 -0.86 2.86
C ASN A 114 17.41 0.50 3.47
N LEU A 115 17.85 1.50 2.68
CA LEU A 115 18.33 2.77 3.26
C LEU A 115 17.19 3.73 3.62
N LEU A 116 16.01 3.58 3.01
CA LEU A 116 14.83 4.40 3.32
C LEU A 116 14.03 3.85 4.51
N GLN A 117 13.92 2.52 4.64
CA GLN A 117 13.30 1.89 5.81
C GLN A 117 13.99 2.30 7.12
N PHE A 118 15.33 2.37 7.12
CA PHE A 118 16.11 2.76 8.30
C PHE A 118 15.86 4.20 8.75
N ARG A 119 15.59 5.12 7.81
CA ARG A 119 15.38 6.54 8.12
C ARG A 119 13.97 6.84 8.62
N VAL A 120 12.97 6.07 8.17
CA VAL A 120 11.58 6.21 8.64
C VAL A 120 11.40 5.61 10.02
N GLN A 121 12.00 4.46 10.31
CA GLN A 121 11.95 3.82 11.63
C GLN A 121 12.52 4.72 12.74
N TRP A 122 13.60 5.47 12.45
CA TRP A 122 14.24 6.38 13.39
C TRP A 122 13.42 7.64 13.70
N ASN A 123 12.59 8.12 12.76
CA ASN A 123 11.81 9.34 12.96
C ASN A 123 10.49 9.09 13.73
N LEU A 124 10.01 7.84 13.77
CA LEU A 124 8.79 7.45 14.49
C LEU A 124 9.04 7.07 15.95
N THR A 125 10.30 6.99 16.39
CA THR A 125 10.69 6.63 17.77
C THR A 125 11.16 7.81 18.61
N THR A 126 11.25 9.02 18.04
CA THR A 126 11.75 10.24 18.72
C THR A 126 10.69 11.31 18.99
N THR A 127 9.40 10.94 19.06
CA THR A 127 8.30 11.80 19.51
C THR A 127 7.37 11.01 20.39
#